data_AF-A0A2G6HVY7-F1
#
_entry.id   AF-A0A2G6HVY7-F1
#
_cell.length_a   1.000
_cell.length_b   1.000
_cell.length_c   1.000
_cell.angle_alpha   90.00
_cell.angle_beta   90.00
_cell.angle_gamma   90.00
#
_symmetry.space_group_name_H-M   'P 1'
#
loop_
_entity.id
_entity.type
_entity.pdbx_description
1 polymer ?
#
loop_
_entity_poly.entity_id
_entity_poly.type
_entity_poly.pdbx_seq_one_letter_code
_entity_poly.pdbx_strand_id
1 'polypeptide(L)'
;MCSLMRRGSKNIFLGVIFTLLIFLLSSVFLITSSIKSELYSTLEALPEVIVQKIVAGKQRDIEMERADRILEINGVDDVIPRLWGYYYFEPEGVNFSIMGIDIYENQYKKSLATIADRFSGELEDDQPSMIVGAGVEDILKKNYYEDFFYFVKPDGETKKVAIAGVFKAATSLESNDMIVMSQDLVAEIFGLDDRLATDLVVKIPNPEEIDTVVLKISELYPDTRIITKKDIKVSYQNLFDYKSGLFLALFVLAIFTFFIIIYDKASGLSSEEKKEIGILKAIGWRMADILAVKFYEALIISVTSFLLAVVLSLAYVYLLQAPLLRDIFTGYSTLKPDFNLPFALDGQVLALLFFVTIPVFIAATIIPSWKAATLEAEEVIRS
;
A
#
# COMPACT_ATOMS: atom_id res chain seq x y z
N MET A 1 -0.39 32.12 29.34
CA MET A 1 0.80 32.35 28.50
C MET A 1 2.10 32.48 29.31
N CYS A 2 2.14 33.23 30.43
CA CYS A 2 3.36 33.39 31.25
C CYS A 2 3.92 32.10 31.92
N SER A 3 3.10 31.11 32.28
CA SER A 3 3.59 29.86 32.90
C SER A 3 4.33 28.95 31.89
N LEU A 4 3.83 28.85 30.66
CA LEU A 4 4.48 28.11 29.56
C LEU A 4 5.90 28.60 29.25
N MET A 5 6.13 29.92 29.30
CA MET A 5 7.45 30.52 29.05
C MET A 5 8.43 30.33 30.20
N ARG A 6 7.94 30.15 31.44
CA ARG A 6 8.79 29.96 32.63
C ARG A 6 9.48 28.59 32.66
N ARG A 7 8.93 27.61 31.93
CA ARG A 7 9.44 26.24 31.77
C ARG A 7 9.64 25.87 30.29
N GLY A 8 9.97 26.88 29.48
CA GLY A 8 10.01 26.76 28.02
C GLY A 8 10.81 25.54 27.54
N SER A 9 12.01 25.32 28.08
CA SER A 9 12.89 24.22 27.64
C SER A 9 12.27 22.83 27.84
N LYS A 10 11.73 22.52 29.03
CA LYS A 10 11.13 21.19 29.32
C LYS A 10 9.84 20.97 28.52
N ASN A 11 8.99 21.99 28.42
CA ASN A 11 7.73 21.89 27.67
C ASN A 11 7.95 21.82 26.16
N ILE A 12 8.93 22.57 25.64
CA ILE A 12 9.36 22.47 24.24
C ILE A 12 9.93 21.09 23.96
N PHE A 13 10.84 20.58 24.80
CA PHE A 13 11.42 19.26 24.63
C PHE A 13 10.35 18.16 24.59
N LEU A 14 9.40 18.21 25.52
CA LEU A 14 8.28 17.29 25.56
C LEU A 14 7.39 17.40 24.32
N GLY A 15 7.08 18.63 23.90
CA GLY A 15 6.32 18.89 22.68
C GLY A 15 7.04 18.37 21.44
N VAL A 16 8.36 18.49 21.36
CA VAL A 16 9.17 17.96 20.25
C VAL A 16 9.12 16.42 20.22
N ILE A 17 9.36 15.75 21.34
CA ILE A 17 9.29 14.28 21.39
C ILE A 17 7.87 13.80 21.03
N PHE A 18 6.85 14.44 21.59
CA PHE A 18 5.47 14.08 21.33
C PHE A 18 5.09 14.30 19.84
N THR A 19 5.59 15.39 19.24
CA THR A 19 5.47 15.65 17.79
C THR A 19 6.15 14.55 16.98
N LEU A 20 7.41 14.21 17.29
CA LEU A 20 8.16 13.18 16.56
C LEU A 20 7.48 11.81 16.63
N LEU A 21 6.92 11.47 17.79
CA LEU A 21 6.18 10.23 18.00
C LEU A 21 4.92 10.15 17.14
N ILE A 22 4.08 11.18 17.19
CA ILE A 22 2.84 11.24 16.39
C ILE A 22 3.20 11.30 14.90
N PHE A 23 4.26 12.04 14.53
CA PHE A 23 4.76 12.15 13.17
C PHE A 23 5.15 10.77 12.61
N LEU A 24 5.92 9.99 13.38
CA LEU A 24 6.34 8.65 12.99
C LEU A 24 5.13 7.73 12.77
N LEU A 25 4.22 7.66 13.75
CA LEU A 25 3.02 6.83 13.66
C LEU A 25 2.12 7.26 12.50
N SER A 26 1.84 8.55 12.38
CA SER A 26 1.02 9.11 11.31
C SER A 26 1.63 8.84 9.93
N SER A 27 2.95 8.96 9.78
CA SER A 27 3.63 8.67 8.51
C SER A 27 3.46 7.21 8.10
N VAL A 28 3.65 6.26 9.02
CA VAL A 28 3.45 4.82 8.75
C VAL A 28 2.03 4.52 8.31
N PHE A 29 1.03 5.09 8.99
CA PHE A 29 -0.37 4.90 8.64
C PHE A 29 -0.76 5.54 7.31
N LEU A 30 -0.27 6.76 7.02
CA LEU A 30 -0.51 7.42 5.74
C LEU A 30 0.08 6.63 4.58
N ILE A 31 1.30 6.11 4.72
CA ILE A 31 1.91 5.27 3.66
C ILE A 31 1.08 4.00 3.46
N THR A 32 0.69 3.34 4.55
CA THR A 32 -0.15 2.12 4.48
C THR A 32 -1.50 2.41 3.83
N SER A 33 -2.14 3.53 4.15
CA SER A 33 -3.42 3.95 3.58
C SER A 33 -3.30 4.26 2.08
N SER A 34 -2.20 4.91 1.70
CA SER A 34 -1.89 5.24 0.30
C SER A 34 -1.71 3.98 -0.53
N ILE A 35 -0.94 3.02 -0.04
CA ILE A 35 -0.73 1.73 -0.72
C ILE A 35 -2.04 0.92 -0.78
N LYS A 36 -2.83 0.89 0.30
CA LYS A 36 -4.13 0.21 0.30
C LYS A 36 -5.10 0.84 -0.70
N SER A 37 -5.16 2.17 -0.76
CA SER A 37 -6.01 2.90 -1.71
C SER A 37 -5.64 2.55 -3.15
N GLU A 38 -4.34 2.54 -3.45
CA GLU A 38 -3.83 2.20 -4.77
C GLU A 38 -4.20 0.77 -5.16
N LEU A 39 -3.95 -0.19 -4.27
CA LEU A 39 -4.30 -1.59 -4.51
C LEU A 39 -5.79 -1.81 -4.71
N TYR A 40 -6.64 -1.09 -3.96
CA TYR A 40 -8.08 -1.19 -4.16
C TYR A 40 -8.50 -0.62 -5.51
N SER A 41 -7.84 0.42 -6.02
CA SER A 41 -8.11 0.94 -7.36
C SER A 41 -7.74 -0.08 -8.45
N THR A 42 -6.59 -0.74 -8.34
CA THR A 42 -6.19 -1.80 -9.29
C THR A 42 -7.06 -3.05 -9.14
N LEU A 43 -7.54 -3.37 -7.94
CA LEU A 43 -8.47 -4.49 -7.72
C LEU A 43 -9.76 -4.32 -8.54
N GLU A 44 -10.25 -3.11 -8.76
CA GLU A 44 -11.45 -2.90 -9.57
C GLU A 44 -11.27 -3.39 -11.02
N ALA A 45 -10.06 -3.28 -11.57
CA ALA A 45 -9.73 -3.75 -12.91
C ALA A 45 -9.49 -5.28 -13.01
N LEU A 46 -9.37 -5.99 -11.88
CA LEU A 46 -9.12 -7.42 -11.90
C LEU A 46 -10.36 -8.24 -12.27
N PRO A 47 -10.19 -9.36 -12.99
CA PRO A 47 -11.26 -10.30 -13.31
C PRO A 47 -12.06 -10.76 -12.09
N GLU A 48 -13.35 -11.02 -12.25
CA GLU A 48 -14.20 -11.53 -11.16
C GLU A 48 -13.75 -12.92 -10.68
N VAL A 49 -13.51 -13.82 -11.63
CA VAL A 49 -13.13 -15.21 -11.37
C VAL A 49 -12.06 -15.66 -12.36
N ILE A 50 -11.01 -16.30 -11.85
CA ILE A 50 -9.93 -16.92 -12.62
C ILE A 50 -9.92 -18.42 -12.34
N VAL A 51 -9.87 -19.23 -13.40
CA VAL A 51 -9.82 -20.70 -13.32
C VAL A 51 -8.46 -21.17 -13.82
N GLN A 52 -7.71 -21.84 -12.95
CA GLN A 52 -6.37 -22.35 -13.24
C GLN A 52 -6.35 -23.87 -13.11
N LYS A 53 -5.74 -24.58 -14.06
CA LYS A 53 -5.53 -26.02 -13.93
C LYS A 53 -4.36 -26.29 -12.98
N ILE A 54 -4.55 -27.20 -12.02
CA ILE A 54 -3.53 -27.61 -11.06
C ILE A 54 -3.21 -29.08 -11.22
N VAL A 55 -1.93 -29.40 -11.42
CA VAL A 55 -1.43 -30.78 -11.43
C VAL A 55 -0.26 -30.89 -10.46
N ALA A 56 -0.37 -31.79 -9.48
CA ALA A 56 0.62 -31.98 -8.41
C ALA A 56 0.98 -30.67 -7.68
N GLY A 57 -0.02 -29.82 -7.43
CA GLY A 57 0.15 -28.53 -6.74
C GLY A 57 0.79 -27.43 -7.58
N LYS A 58 1.05 -27.66 -8.86
CA LYS A 58 1.61 -26.68 -9.80
C LYS A 58 0.56 -26.24 -10.80
N GLN A 59 0.55 -24.95 -11.14
CA GLN A 59 -0.23 -24.44 -12.26
C GLN A 59 0.26 -25.06 -13.57
N ARG A 60 -0.69 -25.45 -14.41
CA ARG A 60 -0.48 -25.96 -15.76
C ARG A 60 -1.43 -25.25 -16.71
N ASP A 61 -1.09 -25.30 -17.98
CA ASP A 61 -1.95 -24.77 -19.04
C ASP A 61 -3.26 -25.56 -19.09
N ILE A 62 -4.34 -24.85 -19.35
CA ILE A 62 -5.72 -25.32 -19.36
C ILE A 62 -6.23 -25.41 -20.80
N GLU A 63 -6.98 -26.47 -21.10
CA GLU A 63 -7.56 -26.65 -22.43
C GLU A 63 -8.61 -25.59 -22.73
N MET A 64 -8.49 -24.90 -23.87
CA MET A 64 -9.42 -23.83 -24.27
C MET A 64 -10.87 -24.33 -24.43
N GLU A 65 -11.08 -25.59 -24.82
CA GLU A 65 -12.40 -26.23 -24.93
C GLU A 65 -13.19 -26.19 -23.59
N ARG A 66 -12.49 -26.12 -22.45
CA ARG A 66 -13.17 -25.98 -21.15
C ARG A 66 -13.89 -24.63 -21.03
N ALA A 67 -13.46 -23.60 -21.76
CA ALA A 67 -14.12 -22.30 -21.75
C ALA A 67 -15.57 -22.42 -22.26
N ASP A 68 -15.80 -23.13 -23.36
CA ASP A 68 -17.13 -23.36 -23.94
C ASP A 68 -18.06 -24.06 -22.96
N ARG A 69 -17.53 -25.07 -22.26
CA ARG A 69 -18.29 -25.84 -21.26
C ARG A 69 -18.62 -25.02 -20.00
N ILE A 70 -17.73 -24.11 -19.60
CA ILE A 70 -17.98 -23.19 -18.49
C ILE A 70 -19.00 -22.13 -18.89
N LEU A 71 -18.98 -21.67 -20.15
CA LEU A 71 -19.94 -20.71 -20.69
C LEU A 71 -21.39 -21.24 -20.67
N GLU A 72 -21.59 -22.56 -20.74
CA GLU A 72 -22.91 -23.20 -20.60
C GLU A 72 -23.51 -23.09 -19.17
N ILE A 73 -22.72 -22.69 -18.16
CA ILE A 73 -23.20 -22.56 -16.79
C ILE A 73 -24.10 -21.31 -16.65
N ASN A 74 -25.36 -21.51 -16.26
CA ASN A 74 -26.27 -20.41 -15.92
C ASN A 74 -25.63 -19.44 -14.90
N GLY A 75 -25.59 -18.16 -15.27
CA GLY A 75 -24.96 -17.08 -14.51
C GLY A 75 -23.64 -16.57 -15.10
N VAL A 76 -23.03 -17.33 -16.01
CA VAL A 76 -21.83 -16.93 -16.76
C VAL A 76 -22.23 -16.14 -18.01
N ASP A 77 -21.61 -14.98 -18.20
CA ASP A 77 -21.81 -14.11 -19.37
C ASP A 77 -20.77 -14.37 -20.46
N ASP A 78 -19.52 -14.59 -20.04
CA ASP A 78 -18.38 -14.72 -20.95
C ASP A 78 -17.25 -15.51 -20.28
N VAL A 79 -16.46 -16.21 -21.09
CA VAL A 79 -15.26 -16.92 -20.64
C VAL A 79 -14.11 -16.63 -21.60
N ILE A 80 -13.09 -15.94 -21.10
CA ILE A 80 -11.95 -15.48 -21.90
C ILE A 80 -10.72 -16.33 -21.57
N PRO A 81 -10.21 -17.14 -22.51
CA PRO A 81 -8.91 -17.78 -22.36
C PRO A 81 -7.80 -16.72 -22.41
N ARG A 82 -6.84 -16.81 -21.49
CA ARG A 82 -5.69 -15.89 -21.47
C ARG A 82 -4.39 -16.64 -21.66
N LEU A 83 -3.50 -16.05 -22.45
CA LEU A 83 -2.10 -16.45 -22.56
C LEU A 83 -1.24 -15.39 -21.88
N TRP A 84 -0.61 -15.75 -20.78
CA TRP A 84 0.31 -14.85 -20.09
C TRP A 84 1.38 -15.66 -19.34
N GLY A 85 2.50 -15.03 -19.00
CA GLY A 85 3.57 -15.71 -18.31
C GLY A 85 4.72 -14.79 -17.96
N TYR A 86 5.72 -15.35 -17.28
CA TYR A 86 6.92 -14.60 -16.90
C TYR A 86 8.08 -15.01 -17.80
N TYR A 87 8.79 -14.00 -18.34
CA TYR A 87 10.05 -14.19 -19.04
C TYR A 87 11.19 -13.69 -18.18
N TYR A 88 12.08 -14.60 -17.78
CA TYR A 88 13.24 -14.27 -16.95
C TYR A 88 14.35 -13.64 -17.79
N PHE A 89 14.62 -12.36 -17.54
CA PHE A 89 15.73 -11.63 -18.12
C PHE A 89 16.97 -11.73 -17.23
N GLU A 90 17.81 -12.71 -17.55
CA GLU A 90 19.00 -13.08 -16.78
C GLU A 90 19.99 -11.92 -16.52
N PRO A 91 20.30 -11.02 -17.48
CA PRO A 91 21.32 -9.97 -17.26
C PRO A 91 21.06 -9.05 -16.07
N GLU A 92 19.79 -8.77 -15.76
CA GLU A 92 19.40 -7.94 -14.60
C GLU A 92 18.76 -8.76 -13.48
N GLY A 93 18.56 -10.07 -13.68
CA GLY A 93 17.92 -10.96 -12.69
C GLY A 93 16.45 -10.65 -12.45
N VAL A 94 15.73 -10.26 -13.51
CA VAL A 94 14.36 -9.74 -13.43
C VAL A 94 13.36 -10.57 -14.24
N ASN A 95 12.07 -10.53 -13.92
CA ASN A 95 11.01 -11.22 -14.69
C ASN A 95 10.10 -10.21 -15.37
N PHE A 96 10.02 -10.25 -16.70
CA PHE A 96 9.02 -9.49 -17.44
C PHE A 96 7.69 -10.25 -17.46
N SER A 97 6.59 -9.56 -17.19
CA SER A 97 5.24 -10.11 -17.26
C SER A 97 4.72 -9.98 -18.69
N ILE A 98 4.69 -11.08 -19.46
CA ILE A 98 4.22 -11.06 -20.84
C ILE A 98 2.73 -11.42 -20.88
N MET A 99 1.94 -10.60 -21.56
CA MET A 99 0.51 -10.82 -21.77
C MET A 99 0.17 -10.83 -23.26
N GLY A 100 -0.47 -11.91 -23.69
CA GLY A 100 -1.02 -12.08 -25.02
C GLY A 100 -2.43 -11.52 -25.08
N ILE A 101 -2.66 -10.61 -26.02
CA ILE A 101 -3.97 -10.04 -26.31
C ILE A 101 -4.44 -10.42 -27.71
N ASP A 102 -5.75 -10.56 -27.88
CA ASP A 102 -6.33 -10.56 -29.22
C ASP A 102 -6.36 -9.11 -29.71
N ILE A 103 -5.38 -8.78 -30.56
CA ILE A 103 -5.21 -7.43 -31.09
C ILE A 103 -6.35 -7.09 -32.06
N TYR A 104 -7.07 -8.08 -32.60
CA TYR A 104 -8.13 -7.88 -33.58
C TYR A 104 -9.46 -7.48 -32.95
N GLU A 105 -9.66 -7.74 -31.66
CA GLU A 105 -10.84 -7.26 -30.94
C GLU A 105 -10.81 -5.73 -30.76
N ASN A 106 -11.82 -5.05 -31.33
CA ASN A 106 -11.95 -3.58 -31.33
C ASN A 106 -11.89 -2.93 -29.93
N GLN A 107 -12.17 -3.69 -28.87
CA GLN A 107 -12.14 -3.23 -27.48
C GLN A 107 -10.70 -2.95 -26.99
N TYR A 108 -9.72 -3.76 -27.41
CA TYR A 108 -8.32 -3.58 -27.01
C TYR A 108 -7.64 -2.52 -27.87
N LYS A 109 -7.95 -2.42 -29.17
CA LYS A 109 -7.38 -1.38 -30.05
C LYS A 109 -7.62 0.04 -29.53
N LYS A 110 -8.83 0.36 -29.06
CA LYS A 110 -9.17 1.69 -28.50
C LYS A 110 -8.48 1.95 -27.16
N SER A 111 -8.41 0.93 -26.32
CA SER A 111 -7.79 1.02 -24.99
C SER A 111 -6.27 1.19 -25.10
N LEU A 112 -5.61 0.39 -25.94
CA LEU A 112 -4.15 0.43 -26.20
C LEU A 112 -3.70 1.73 -26.85
N ALA A 113 -4.46 2.23 -27.84
CA ALA A 113 -4.19 3.52 -28.47
C ALA A 113 -4.31 4.72 -27.49
N THR A 114 -5.05 4.55 -26.40
CA THR A 114 -5.20 5.59 -25.36
C THR A 114 -4.05 5.56 -24.35
N ILE A 115 -3.43 4.40 -24.12
CA ILE A 115 -2.45 4.17 -23.04
C ILE A 115 -0.98 4.06 -23.52
N ALA A 116 -0.71 3.97 -24.82
CA ALA A 116 0.66 3.98 -25.37
C ALA A 116 1.03 5.37 -25.93
N ASP A 117 2.28 5.84 -25.70
CA ASP A 117 2.78 7.14 -26.19
C ASP A 117 3.30 7.06 -27.64
N ARG A 118 3.77 5.89 -28.06
CA ARG A 118 4.06 5.54 -29.45
C ARG A 118 3.17 4.36 -29.82
N PHE A 119 2.19 4.60 -30.67
CA PHE A 119 1.46 3.55 -31.34
C PHE A 119 1.50 3.90 -32.82
N SER A 120 2.26 3.12 -33.61
CA SER A 120 2.34 3.26 -35.07
C SER A 120 1.01 2.96 -35.78
N GLY A 121 -0.07 2.67 -35.05
CA GLY A 121 -1.38 2.37 -35.62
C GLY A 121 -1.56 0.90 -35.97
N GLU A 122 -0.46 0.16 -36.14
CA GLU A 122 -0.46 -1.24 -36.54
C GLU A 122 0.63 -1.95 -35.73
N LEU A 123 0.21 -2.87 -34.84
CA LEU A 123 1.01 -4.07 -34.61
C LEU A 123 0.93 -4.79 -35.96
N GLU A 124 1.83 -4.46 -36.88
CA GLU A 124 1.79 -4.97 -38.25
C GLU A 124 1.86 -6.51 -38.19
N ASP A 125 0.92 -7.20 -38.83
CA ASP A 125 0.97 -8.66 -38.98
C ASP A 125 2.28 -9.14 -39.61
N ASP A 126 2.92 -8.28 -40.42
CA ASP A 126 4.17 -8.57 -41.11
C ASP A 126 5.42 -8.47 -40.21
N GLN A 127 5.35 -7.80 -39.04
CA GLN A 127 6.48 -7.68 -38.11
C GLN A 127 6.08 -7.92 -36.65
N PRO A 128 6.58 -9.01 -36.02
CA PRO A 128 6.35 -9.29 -34.60
C PRO A 128 6.71 -8.07 -33.73
N SER A 129 5.71 -7.56 -33.02
CA SER A 129 5.81 -6.29 -32.32
C SER A 129 5.23 -6.40 -30.91
N MET A 130 5.73 -5.56 -30.00
CA MET A 130 5.31 -5.52 -28.60
C MET A 130 5.21 -4.08 -28.07
N ILE A 131 4.35 -3.90 -27.08
CA ILE A 131 4.24 -2.69 -26.27
C ILE A 131 4.81 -3.01 -24.90
N VAL A 132 5.72 -2.17 -24.40
CA VAL A 132 6.44 -2.43 -23.13
C VAL A 132 6.08 -1.41 -22.05
N GLY A 133 6.20 -1.81 -20.79
CA GLY A 133 6.22 -0.90 -19.66
C GLY A 133 7.45 0.01 -19.66
N ALA A 134 7.36 1.15 -18.99
CA ALA A 134 8.49 2.07 -18.85
C ALA A 134 9.71 1.38 -18.19
N GLY A 135 9.50 0.57 -17.14
CA GLY A 135 10.57 -0.18 -16.48
C GLY A 135 11.20 -1.26 -17.35
N VAL A 136 10.39 -1.95 -18.17
CA VAL A 136 10.93 -2.86 -19.20
C VAL A 136 11.78 -2.07 -20.20
N GLU A 137 11.28 -0.94 -20.71
CA GLU A 137 12.02 -0.11 -21.67
C GLU A 137 13.37 0.36 -21.11
N ASP A 138 13.38 0.87 -19.87
CA ASP A 138 14.60 1.35 -19.21
C ASP A 138 15.65 0.24 -19.06
N ILE A 139 15.22 -0.96 -18.67
CA ILE A 139 16.10 -2.13 -18.53
C ILE A 139 16.63 -2.59 -19.89
N LEU A 140 15.75 -2.66 -20.89
CA LEU A 140 16.13 -3.05 -22.24
C LEU A 140 17.13 -2.05 -22.84
N LYS A 141 16.88 -0.74 -22.73
CA LYS A 141 17.80 0.33 -23.17
C LYS A 141 19.15 0.25 -22.46
N LYS A 142 19.16 0.04 -21.14
CA LYS A 142 20.41 -0.14 -20.36
C LYS A 142 21.24 -1.33 -20.86
N ASN A 143 20.58 -2.33 -21.43
CA ASN A 143 21.18 -3.53 -22.01
C ASN A 143 21.31 -3.46 -23.55
N TYR A 144 21.28 -2.26 -24.13
CA TYR A 144 21.49 -2.01 -25.57
C TYR A 144 20.38 -2.54 -26.50
N TYR A 145 19.18 -2.78 -25.97
CA TYR A 145 17.96 -3.08 -26.74
C TYR A 145 17.10 -1.83 -26.88
N GLU A 146 17.31 -1.05 -27.94
CA GLU A 146 16.57 0.19 -28.19
C GLU A 146 15.29 -0.03 -29.01
N ASP A 147 15.37 -0.76 -30.13
CA ASP A 147 14.25 -0.91 -31.08
C ASP A 147 13.62 -2.30 -31.08
N PHE A 148 14.32 -3.32 -30.59
CA PHE A 148 13.86 -4.71 -30.61
C PHE A 148 14.50 -5.53 -29.49
N PHE A 149 13.88 -6.65 -29.16
CA PHE A 149 14.38 -7.64 -28.23
C PHE A 149 14.39 -9.04 -28.87
N TYR A 150 15.35 -9.88 -28.47
CA TYR A 150 15.40 -11.28 -28.87
C TYR A 150 14.95 -12.17 -27.70
N PHE A 151 13.76 -12.75 -27.82
CA PHE A 151 13.31 -13.78 -26.88
C PHE A 151 13.99 -15.10 -27.21
N VAL A 152 14.45 -15.81 -26.18
CA VAL A 152 14.95 -17.19 -26.31
C VAL A 152 13.77 -18.12 -26.05
N LYS A 153 13.39 -18.90 -27.06
CA LYS A 153 12.32 -19.90 -26.99
C LYS A 153 12.78 -21.15 -26.23
N PRO A 154 11.85 -22.01 -25.76
CA PRO A 154 12.21 -23.27 -25.09
C PRO A 154 13.06 -24.23 -25.94
N ASP A 155 12.95 -24.15 -27.27
CA ASP A 155 13.75 -24.92 -28.23
C ASP A 155 15.19 -24.37 -28.42
N GLY A 156 15.49 -23.21 -27.82
CA GLY A 156 16.77 -22.52 -27.91
C GLY A 156 16.91 -21.59 -29.12
N GLU A 157 15.92 -21.55 -30.02
CA GLU A 157 15.89 -20.57 -31.10
C GLU A 157 15.52 -19.18 -30.56
N THR A 158 15.87 -18.14 -31.32
CA THR A 158 15.55 -16.76 -30.94
C THR A 158 14.41 -16.20 -31.79
N LYS A 159 13.51 -15.46 -31.14
CA LYS A 159 12.44 -14.70 -31.79
C LYS A 159 12.71 -13.21 -31.62
N LYS A 160 12.92 -12.52 -32.73
CA LYS A 160 13.08 -11.05 -32.75
C LYS A 160 11.70 -10.40 -32.68
N VAL A 161 11.52 -9.46 -31.76
CA VAL A 161 10.28 -8.71 -31.57
C VAL A 161 10.60 -7.21 -31.45
N ALA A 162 9.94 -6.38 -32.26
CA ALA A 162 10.13 -4.94 -32.28
C ALA A 162 9.40 -4.26 -31.11
N ILE A 163 10.01 -3.22 -30.54
CA ILE A 163 9.40 -2.36 -29.52
C ILE A 163 8.59 -1.29 -30.25
N ALA A 164 7.29 -1.55 -30.43
CA ALA A 164 6.40 -0.66 -31.17
C ALA A 164 5.87 0.49 -30.31
N GLY A 165 5.88 0.34 -28.98
CA GLY A 165 5.33 1.34 -28.08
C GLY A 165 5.73 1.15 -26.62
N VAL A 166 5.51 2.20 -25.84
CA VAL A 166 5.71 2.23 -24.39
C VAL A 166 4.44 2.73 -23.72
N PHE A 167 4.03 2.07 -22.64
CA PHE A 167 2.90 2.50 -21.83
C PHE A 167 3.16 3.87 -21.18
N LYS A 168 2.11 4.68 -21.08
CA LYS A 168 2.14 6.00 -20.43
C LYS A 168 2.52 5.88 -18.97
N ALA A 169 3.19 6.92 -18.46
CA ALA A 169 3.57 7.02 -17.05
C ALA A 169 2.38 6.89 -16.08
N ALA A 170 1.16 7.27 -16.51
CA ALA A 170 -0.05 7.15 -15.70
C ALA A 170 -0.46 5.70 -15.40
N THR A 171 -0.09 4.73 -16.24
CA THR A 171 -0.33 3.29 -16.02
C THR A 171 0.91 2.56 -15.53
N SER A 172 2.02 3.29 -15.31
CA SER A 172 3.32 2.70 -14.97
C SER A 172 3.22 1.77 -13.77
N LEU A 173 2.44 2.09 -12.75
CA LEU A 173 2.34 1.25 -11.55
C LEU A 173 1.89 -0.18 -11.84
N GLU A 174 0.99 -0.34 -12.79
CA GLU A 174 0.34 -1.61 -13.13
C GLU A 174 1.05 -2.30 -14.29
N SER A 175 1.66 -1.51 -15.19
CA SER A 175 2.24 -1.99 -16.44
C SER A 175 3.76 -1.91 -16.50
N ASN A 176 4.47 -1.58 -15.41
CA ASN A 176 5.90 -1.25 -15.47
C ASN A 176 6.77 -2.39 -15.98
N ASP A 177 6.46 -3.60 -15.54
CA ASP A 177 7.13 -4.85 -15.86
C ASP A 177 6.39 -5.62 -16.98
N MET A 178 5.32 -5.05 -17.52
CA MET A 178 4.48 -5.70 -18.52
C MET A 178 5.04 -5.56 -19.93
N ILE A 179 4.89 -6.62 -20.70
CA ILE A 179 5.05 -6.65 -22.15
C ILE A 179 3.74 -7.16 -22.74
N VAL A 180 3.14 -6.41 -23.65
CA VAL A 180 1.90 -6.79 -24.32
C VAL A 180 2.17 -7.02 -25.81
N MET A 181 1.72 -8.17 -26.31
CA MET A 181 1.88 -8.57 -27.72
C MET A 181 0.74 -9.50 -28.16
N SER A 182 0.76 -10.01 -29.39
CA SER A 182 -0.27 -10.92 -29.88
C SER A 182 -0.27 -12.25 -29.10
N GLN A 183 -1.44 -12.87 -28.95
CA GLN A 183 -1.54 -14.21 -28.35
C GLN A 183 -0.68 -15.24 -29.09
N ASP A 184 -0.68 -15.21 -30.43
CA ASP A 184 0.13 -16.11 -31.27
C ASP A 184 1.63 -15.97 -30.98
N LEU A 185 2.11 -14.73 -30.80
CA LEU A 185 3.52 -14.47 -30.51
C LEU A 185 3.89 -14.95 -29.10
N VAL A 186 2.99 -14.80 -28.12
CA VAL A 186 3.19 -15.35 -26.78
C VAL A 186 3.23 -16.87 -26.82
N ALA A 187 2.31 -17.51 -27.54
CA ALA A 187 2.29 -18.96 -27.72
C ALA A 187 3.59 -19.47 -28.35
N GLU A 188 4.07 -18.81 -29.41
CA GLU A 188 5.34 -19.13 -30.07
C GLU A 188 6.55 -18.95 -29.12
N ILE A 189 6.62 -17.82 -28.40
CA ILE A 189 7.74 -17.51 -27.50
C ILE A 189 7.80 -18.49 -26.32
N PHE A 190 6.65 -18.90 -25.79
CA PHE A 190 6.57 -19.84 -24.66
C PHE A 190 6.49 -21.30 -25.08
N GLY A 191 6.37 -21.59 -26.38
CA GLY A 191 6.21 -22.96 -26.90
C GLY A 191 4.92 -23.62 -26.44
N LEU A 192 3.83 -22.85 -26.34
CA LEU A 192 2.51 -23.34 -25.96
C LEU A 192 1.78 -23.91 -27.18
N ASP A 193 0.92 -24.90 -26.94
CA ASP A 193 -0.02 -25.42 -27.95
C ASP A 193 -1.16 -24.41 -28.12
N ASP A 194 -1.54 -24.09 -29.36
CA ASP A 194 -2.61 -23.15 -29.70
C ASP A 194 -3.97 -23.51 -29.08
N ARG A 195 -4.16 -24.75 -28.61
CA ARG A 195 -5.38 -25.21 -27.91
C ARG A 195 -5.34 -25.02 -26.40
N LEU A 196 -4.26 -24.48 -25.87
CA LEU A 196 -4.04 -24.29 -24.44
C LEU A 196 -3.97 -22.81 -24.08
N ALA A 197 -4.54 -22.48 -22.93
CA ALA A 197 -4.42 -21.17 -22.30
C ALA A 197 -3.69 -21.31 -20.95
N THR A 198 -3.12 -20.23 -20.45
CA THR A 198 -2.48 -20.22 -19.12
C THR A 198 -3.53 -20.28 -17.99
N ASP A 199 -4.65 -19.59 -18.19
CA ASP A 199 -5.84 -19.64 -17.34
C ASP A 199 -7.09 -19.15 -18.10
N LEU A 200 -8.26 -19.28 -17.48
CA LEU A 200 -9.52 -18.78 -17.99
C LEU A 200 -10.08 -17.69 -17.06
N VAL A 201 -10.53 -16.57 -17.63
CA VAL A 201 -11.30 -15.56 -16.92
C VAL A 201 -12.78 -15.80 -17.16
N VAL A 202 -13.56 -15.86 -16.08
CA VAL A 202 -15.01 -16.06 -16.15
C VAL A 202 -15.70 -14.77 -15.69
N LYS A 203 -16.48 -14.17 -16.58
CA LYS A 203 -17.30 -12.98 -16.27
C LYS A 203 -18.65 -13.41 -15.73
N ILE A 204 -18.99 -12.88 -14.57
CA ILE A 204 -20.24 -13.18 -13.85
C ILE A 204 -20.90 -11.84 -13.51
N PRO A 205 -21.96 -11.42 -14.24
CA PRO A 205 -22.56 -10.10 -14.06
C PRO A 205 -23.21 -9.91 -12.69
N ASN A 206 -23.75 -10.98 -12.10
CA ASN A 206 -24.40 -10.96 -10.80
C ASN A 206 -23.43 -11.40 -9.69
N PRO A 207 -22.99 -10.51 -8.79
CA PRO A 207 -22.07 -10.86 -7.71
C PRO A 207 -22.62 -11.92 -6.74
N GLU A 208 -23.94 -12.03 -6.59
CA GLU A 208 -24.58 -13.02 -5.70
C GLU A 208 -24.48 -14.46 -6.24
N GLU A 209 -24.21 -14.61 -7.54
CA GLU A 209 -24.11 -15.93 -8.19
C GLU A 209 -22.68 -16.48 -8.20
N ILE A 210 -21.67 -15.65 -7.89
CA ILE A 210 -20.24 -16.02 -7.96
C ILE A 210 -19.98 -17.32 -7.20
N ASP A 211 -20.39 -17.41 -5.94
CA ASP A 211 -20.13 -18.61 -5.11
C ASP A 211 -20.80 -19.87 -5.70
N THR A 212 -21.98 -19.72 -6.31
CA THR A 212 -22.70 -20.84 -6.95
C THR A 212 -22.00 -21.29 -8.24
N VAL A 213 -21.55 -20.35 -9.06
CA VAL A 213 -20.81 -20.64 -10.30
C VAL A 213 -19.46 -21.30 -9.97
N VAL A 214 -18.74 -20.78 -8.97
CA VAL A 214 -17.47 -21.35 -8.48
C VAL A 214 -17.66 -22.82 -8.05
N LEU A 215 -18.74 -23.14 -7.33
CA LEU A 215 -19.06 -24.51 -6.95
C LEU A 215 -19.30 -25.40 -8.18
N LYS A 216 -20.10 -24.95 -9.14
CA LYS A 216 -20.39 -25.71 -10.37
C LYS A 216 -19.13 -25.96 -11.21
N ILE A 217 -18.26 -24.97 -11.37
CA ILE A 217 -16.98 -25.14 -12.09
C ILE A 217 -16.08 -26.13 -11.35
N SER A 218 -16.03 -26.07 -10.01
CA SER A 218 -15.24 -27.00 -9.19
C SER A 218 -15.74 -28.45 -9.31
N GLU A 219 -17.05 -28.65 -9.39
CA GLU A 219 -17.67 -29.96 -9.60
C GLU A 219 -17.41 -30.50 -11.01
N LEU A 220 -17.48 -29.63 -12.03
CA LEU A 220 -17.24 -29.99 -13.43
C LEU A 220 -15.75 -30.31 -13.68
N TYR A 221 -14.84 -29.57 -13.03
CA TYR A 221 -13.39 -29.69 -13.19
C TYR A 221 -12.66 -29.73 -11.84
N PRO A 222 -12.59 -30.90 -11.18
CA PRO A 222 -11.95 -31.05 -9.87
C PRO A 222 -10.43 -30.81 -9.86
N ASP A 223 -9.80 -30.80 -11.04
CA ASP A 223 -8.38 -30.48 -11.24
C ASP A 223 -8.10 -28.97 -11.34
N THR A 224 -9.10 -28.13 -11.09
CA THR A 224 -8.96 -26.67 -11.16
C THR A 224 -8.87 -26.01 -9.80
N ARG A 225 -8.12 -24.91 -9.74
CA ARG A 225 -8.14 -23.93 -8.67
C ARG A 225 -8.86 -22.71 -9.19
N ILE A 226 -9.93 -22.34 -8.49
CA ILE A 226 -10.70 -21.14 -8.80
C ILE A 226 -10.27 -20.04 -7.83
N ILE A 227 -9.97 -18.88 -8.37
CA ILE A 227 -9.52 -17.70 -7.63
C ILE A 227 -10.51 -16.59 -7.92
N THR A 228 -11.21 -16.13 -6.89
CA THR A 228 -12.12 -14.99 -7.02
C THR A 228 -11.39 -13.68 -6.75
N LYS A 229 -11.93 -12.57 -7.26
CA LYS A 229 -11.51 -11.21 -6.91
C LYS A 229 -11.48 -10.97 -5.39
N LYS A 230 -12.41 -11.59 -4.65
CA LYS A 230 -12.45 -11.57 -3.18
C LYS A 230 -11.24 -12.29 -2.57
N ASP A 231 -10.84 -13.43 -3.11
CA ASP A 231 -9.66 -14.17 -2.63
C ASP A 231 -8.38 -13.36 -2.84
N ILE A 232 -8.26 -12.68 -4.01
CA ILE A 232 -7.13 -11.79 -4.29
C ILE A 232 -7.10 -10.63 -3.29
N LYS A 233 -8.25 -10.00 -3.03
CA LYS A 233 -8.39 -8.92 -2.04
C LYS A 233 -7.95 -9.37 -0.65
N VAL A 234 -8.42 -10.53 -0.18
CA VAL A 234 -8.06 -11.08 1.13
C VAL A 234 -6.56 -11.43 1.18
N SER A 235 -6.01 -12.00 0.11
CA SER A 235 -4.59 -12.31 0.00
C SER A 235 -3.73 -11.05 0.11
N TYR A 236 -4.08 -9.97 -0.60
CA TYR A 236 -3.38 -8.70 -0.46
C TYR A 236 -3.49 -8.13 0.94
N GLN A 237 -4.69 -8.10 1.55
CA GLN A 237 -4.85 -7.64 2.93
C GLN A 237 -3.93 -8.38 3.90
N ASN A 238 -3.86 -9.71 3.79
CA ASN A 238 -3.01 -10.54 4.64
C ASN A 238 -1.51 -10.28 4.42
N LEU A 239 -1.09 -10.01 3.18
CA LEU A 239 0.31 -9.65 2.89
C LEU A 239 0.72 -8.36 3.62
N PHE A 240 -0.14 -7.34 3.65
CA PHE A 240 0.15 -6.10 4.38
C PHE A 240 0.21 -6.29 5.89
N ASP A 241 -0.68 -7.11 6.43
CA ASP A 241 -0.73 -7.35 7.88
C ASP A 241 0.49 -8.18 8.36
N TYR A 242 1.05 -9.06 7.49
CA TYR A 242 2.18 -9.94 7.82
C TYR A 242 3.57 -9.33 7.55
N LYS A 243 3.72 -8.42 6.56
CA LYS A 243 5.02 -8.07 5.96
C LYS A 243 5.85 -6.97 6.60
N SER A 244 5.59 -6.49 7.82
CA SER A 244 6.50 -5.49 8.40
C SER A 244 6.82 -5.66 9.87
N GLY A 245 7.75 -6.58 10.13
CA GLY A 245 8.49 -6.60 11.40
C GLY A 245 9.14 -5.26 11.73
N LEU A 246 9.48 -4.44 10.72
CA LEU A 246 9.99 -3.08 10.94
C LEU A 246 8.91 -2.11 11.40
N PHE A 247 7.69 -2.13 10.83
CA PHE A 247 6.58 -1.31 11.35
C PHE A 247 6.16 -1.77 12.72
N LEU A 248 6.16 -3.08 12.98
CA LEU A 248 5.95 -3.58 14.33
C LEU A 248 7.03 -3.04 15.29
N ALA A 249 8.30 -3.03 14.89
CA ALA A 249 9.39 -2.45 15.69
C ALA A 249 9.22 -0.94 15.92
N LEU A 250 8.90 -0.16 14.87
CA LEU A 250 8.64 1.29 14.97
C LEU A 250 7.40 1.58 15.83
N PHE A 251 6.35 0.77 15.70
CA PHE A 251 5.14 0.88 16.49
C PHE A 251 5.39 0.55 17.97
N VAL A 252 6.13 -0.52 18.24
CA VAL A 252 6.57 -0.89 19.59
C VAL A 252 7.43 0.23 20.19
N LEU A 253 8.40 0.76 19.43
CA LEU A 253 9.25 1.88 19.87
C LEU A 253 8.42 3.13 20.19
N ALA A 254 7.45 3.46 19.33
CA ALA A 254 6.54 4.59 19.54
C ALA A 254 5.69 4.39 20.79
N ILE A 255 5.10 3.20 20.99
CA ILE A 255 4.33 2.87 22.19
C ILE A 255 5.20 2.97 23.45
N PHE A 256 6.40 2.39 23.44
CA PHE A 256 7.32 2.50 24.58
C PHE A 256 7.69 3.94 24.88
N THR A 257 7.99 4.74 23.86
CA THR A 257 8.30 6.16 24.03
C THR A 257 7.10 6.92 24.58
N PHE A 258 5.89 6.61 24.12
CA PHE A 258 4.65 7.19 24.65
C PHE A 258 4.48 6.85 26.13
N PHE A 259 4.66 5.58 26.51
CA PHE A 259 4.58 5.17 27.91
C PHE A 259 5.64 5.84 28.78
N ILE A 260 6.87 6.04 28.29
CA ILE A 260 7.91 6.77 29.03
C ILE A 260 7.48 8.22 29.29
N ILE A 261 6.89 8.90 28.30
CA ILE A 261 6.35 10.25 28.46
C ILE A 261 5.23 10.29 29.50
N ILE A 262 4.28 9.36 29.40
CA ILE A 262 3.16 9.24 30.34
C ILE A 262 3.68 8.92 31.75
N TYR A 263 4.66 8.04 31.88
CA TYR A 263 5.29 7.69 33.15
C TYR A 263 6.02 8.88 33.77
N ASP A 264 6.84 9.61 33.01
CA ASP A 264 7.52 10.83 33.49
C ASP A 264 6.49 11.82 34.06
N LYS A 265 5.39 12.05 33.33
CA LYS A 265 4.32 12.95 33.78
C LYS A 265 3.53 12.42 34.98
N ALA A 266 3.20 11.14 35.00
CA ALA A 266 2.38 10.53 36.04
C ALA A 266 3.15 10.24 37.34
N SER A 267 4.47 10.03 37.26
CA SER A 267 5.33 9.66 38.39
C SER A 267 5.40 10.73 39.49
N GLY A 268 5.08 11.97 39.15
CA GLY A 268 4.90 13.05 40.11
C GLY A 268 5.27 14.41 39.53
N LEU A 269 4.89 15.44 40.28
CA LEU A 269 5.30 16.80 39.99
C LEU A 269 6.75 17.03 40.45
N SER A 270 7.52 17.79 39.67
CA SER A 270 8.83 18.24 40.12
C SER A 270 8.71 19.12 41.37
N SER A 271 9.76 19.21 42.18
CA SER A 271 9.77 20.09 43.37
C SER A 271 9.43 21.55 43.02
N GLU A 272 9.79 22.00 41.82
CA GLU A 272 9.42 23.31 41.31
C GLU A 272 7.91 23.43 41.01
N GLU A 273 7.28 22.39 40.45
CA GLU A 273 5.83 22.35 40.19
C GLU A 273 5.03 22.33 41.48
N LYS A 274 5.48 21.55 42.46
CA LYS A 274 4.90 21.57 43.81
C LYS A 274 5.00 22.96 44.42
N LYS A 275 6.19 23.58 44.39
CA LYS A 275 6.39 24.95 44.91
C LYS A 275 5.49 25.98 44.21
N GLU A 276 5.32 25.86 42.90
CA GLU A 276 4.43 26.74 42.12
C GLU A 276 2.96 26.58 42.56
N ILE A 277 2.48 25.35 42.71
CA ILE A 277 1.14 25.06 43.22
C ILE A 277 0.97 25.58 44.65
N GLY A 278 1.96 25.38 45.53
CA GLY A 278 1.95 25.88 46.90
C GLY A 278 1.85 27.41 46.97
N ILE A 279 2.59 28.14 46.13
CA ILE A 279 2.51 29.60 46.03
C ILE A 279 1.12 30.04 45.53
N LEU A 280 0.58 29.40 44.49
CA LEU A 280 -0.74 29.71 43.97
C LEU A 280 -1.83 29.49 45.03
N LYS A 281 -1.74 28.39 45.79
CA LYS A 281 -2.64 28.11 46.92
C LYS A 281 -2.51 29.14 48.03
N ALA A 282 -1.30 29.57 48.38
CA ALA A 282 -1.06 30.59 49.40
C ALA A 282 -1.65 31.97 49.02
N ILE A 283 -1.74 32.26 47.72
CA ILE A 283 -2.36 33.48 47.19
C ILE A 283 -3.91 33.35 47.11
N GLY A 284 -4.46 32.15 47.40
CA GLY A 284 -5.90 31.91 47.49
C GLY A 284 -6.53 31.28 46.23
N TRP A 285 -5.72 30.72 45.31
CA TRP A 285 -6.26 30.00 44.16
C TRP A 285 -7.00 28.73 44.58
N ARG A 286 -8.15 28.47 43.95
CA ARG A 286 -8.92 27.24 44.20
C ARG A 286 -8.28 26.08 43.44
N MET A 287 -8.54 24.85 43.89
CA MET A 287 -8.09 23.64 43.20
C MET A 287 -8.53 23.62 41.73
N ALA A 288 -9.77 24.05 41.45
CA ALA A 288 -10.32 24.13 40.10
C ALA A 288 -9.51 25.07 39.19
N ASP A 289 -9.03 26.20 39.72
CA ASP A 289 -8.26 27.19 38.94
C ASP A 289 -6.88 26.62 38.58
N ILE A 290 -6.24 25.92 39.53
CA ILE A 290 -4.94 25.26 39.33
C ILE A 290 -5.06 24.14 38.29
N LEU A 291 -6.11 23.32 38.40
CA LEU A 291 -6.38 22.25 37.43
C LEU A 291 -6.72 22.79 36.05
N ALA A 292 -7.48 23.89 35.94
CA ALA A 292 -7.79 24.52 34.66
C ALA A 292 -6.51 24.99 33.96
N VAL A 293 -5.58 25.63 34.68
CA VAL A 293 -4.29 26.04 34.11
C VAL A 293 -3.49 24.84 33.61
N LYS A 294 -3.43 23.75 34.39
CA LYS A 294 -2.71 22.54 33.98
C LYS A 294 -3.37 21.81 32.81
N PHE A 295 -4.71 21.81 32.76
CA PHE A 295 -5.45 21.32 31.61
C PHE A 295 -5.12 22.11 30.35
N TYR A 296 -5.16 23.45 30.38
CA TYR A 296 -4.83 24.27 29.21
C TYR A 296 -3.36 24.15 28.80
N GLU A 297 -2.43 24.02 29.75
CA GLU A 297 -1.02 23.75 29.45
C GLU A 297 -0.87 22.43 28.69
N ALA A 298 -1.46 21.35 29.21
CA ALA A 298 -1.41 20.04 28.57
C ALA A 298 -2.14 20.03 27.21
N LEU A 299 -3.29 20.70 27.11
CA LEU A 299 -4.08 20.80 25.88
C LEU A 299 -3.29 21.54 24.79
N ILE A 300 -2.70 22.71 25.12
CA ILE A 300 -1.91 23.49 24.15
C ILE A 300 -0.72 22.66 23.66
N ILE A 301 0.04 22.04 24.56
CA ILE A 301 1.19 21.23 24.18
C ILE A 301 0.76 20.05 23.30
N SER A 302 -0.22 19.26 23.75
CA SER A 302 -0.61 18.04 23.04
C SER A 302 -1.29 18.31 21.68
N VAL A 303 -2.18 19.32 21.61
CA VAL A 303 -2.85 19.69 20.36
C VAL A 303 -1.86 20.33 19.36
N THR A 304 -0.97 21.23 19.81
CA THR A 304 0.01 21.84 18.88
C THR A 304 1.00 20.81 18.36
N SER A 305 1.47 19.90 19.21
CA SER A 305 2.31 18.77 18.79
C SER A 305 1.59 17.86 17.79
N PHE A 306 0.31 17.52 18.04
CA PHE A 306 -0.48 16.69 17.13
C PHE A 306 -0.66 17.35 15.77
N LEU A 307 -1.07 18.63 15.73
CA LEU A 307 -1.25 19.37 14.48
C LEU A 307 0.07 19.49 13.70
N LEU A 308 1.16 19.84 14.39
CA LEU A 308 2.47 19.93 13.77
C LEU A 308 2.92 18.56 13.22
N ALA A 309 2.70 17.49 13.97
CA ALA A 309 3.04 16.14 13.55
C ALA A 309 2.27 15.70 12.30
N VAL A 310 0.97 15.99 12.22
CA VAL A 310 0.14 15.68 11.05
C VAL A 310 0.59 16.48 9.83
N VAL A 311 0.89 17.77 9.99
CA VAL A 311 1.40 18.58 8.88
C VAL A 311 2.75 18.05 8.39
N LEU A 312 3.65 17.70 9.31
CA LEU A 312 4.95 17.13 8.98
C LEU A 312 4.81 15.76 8.31
N SER A 313 3.88 14.90 8.75
CA SER A 313 3.68 13.58 8.16
C SER A 313 3.10 13.69 6.75
N LEU A 314 2.15 14.60 6.53
CA LEU A 314 1.63 14.89 5.19
C LEU A 314 2.73 15.37 4.25
N ALA A 315 3.57 16.31 4.69
CA ALA A 315 4.70 16.79 3.89
C ALA A 315 5.73 15.67 3.62
N TYR A 316 6.08 14.90 4.65
CA TYR A 316 7.04 13.80 4.50
C TYR A 316 6.54 12.69 3.55
N VAL A 317 5.27 12.32 3.65
CA VAL A 317 4.69 11.24 2.86
C VAL A 317 4.37 11.68 1.43
N TYR A 318 3.70 12.82 1.25
CA TYR A 318 3.17 13.21 -0.06
C TYR A 318 4.02 14.23 -0.82
N LEU A 319 4.78 15.08 -0.14
CA LEU A 319 5.69 16.03 -0.81
C LEU A 319 7.08 15.41 -1.01
N LEU A 320 7.62 14.74 0.01
CA LEU A 320 8.95 14.12 -0.08
C LEU A 320 8.91 12.67 -0.58
N GLN A 321 7.73 12.08 -0.76
CA GLN A 321 7.56 10.67 -1.19
C GLN A 321 8.24 9.66 -0.25
N ALA A 322 8.32 9.97 1.05
CA ALA A 322 8.80 9.09 2.11
C ALA A 322 10.12 8.33 1.79
N PRO A 323 11.23 9.00 1.45
CA PRO A 323 12.39 8.41 0.78
C PRO A 323 13.15 7.34 1.57
N LEU A 324 12.88 7.16 2.87
CA LEU A 324 13.43 6.08 3.70
C LEU A 324 12.42 4.97 3.99
N LEU A 325 11.12 5.32 4.05
CA LEU A 325 10.06 4.37 4.34
C LEU A 325 9.49 3.72 3.08
N ARG A 326 9.58 4.39 1.93
CA ARG A 326 9.09 3.91 0.63
C ARG A 326 9.74 2.59 0.24
N ASP A 327 11.06 2.49 0.35
CA ASP A 327 11.82 1.29 -0.02
C ASP A 327 11.49 0.05 0.82
N ILE A 328 10.97 0.26 2.04
CA ILE A 328 10.51 -0.83 2.91
C ILE A 328 9.21 -1.46 2.38
N PHE A 329 8.37 -0.68 1.70
CA PHE A 329 7.11 -1.15 1.12
C PHE A 329 7.26 -1.71 -0.29
N THR A 330 8.30 -1.33 -1.04
CA THR A 330 8.51 -1.79 -2.43
C THR A 330 9.09 -3.19 -2.52
N GLY A 331 9.83 -3.66 -1.50
CA GLY A 331 10.53 -4.94 -1.56
C GLY A 331 11.67 -4.95 -2.58
N TYR A 332 12.53 -5.97 -2.54
CA TYR A 332 13.79 -6.03 -3.31
C TYR A 332 13.63 -6.26 -4.84
N SER A 333 12.51 -5.91 -5.47
CA SER A 333 12.32 -6.12 -6.92
C SER A 333 12.63 -4.84 -7.70
N THR A 334 13.70 -4.89 -8.49
CA THR A 334 14.24 -3.81 -9.34
C THR A 334 13.32 -3.37 -10.47
N LEU A 335 12.21 -4.08 -10.70
CA LEU A 335 11.25 -3.83 -11.77
C LEU A 335 10.04 -2.97 -11.38
N LYS A 336 9.90 -2.56 -10.12
CA LYS A 336 8.74 -1.73 -9.74
C LYS A 336 9.02 -0.25 -10.01
N PRO A 337 8.06 0.47 -10.61
CA PRO A 337 8.24 1.85 -11.05
C PRO A 337 8.44 2.77 -9.85
N ASP A 338 8.81 4.00 -10.16
CA ASP A 338 8.68 5.08 -9.21
C ASP A 338 7.19 5.32 -8.87
N PHE A 339 6.63 4.56 -7.93
CA PHE A 339 5.25 4.78 -7.48
C PHE A 339 5.17 6.03 -6.61
N ASN A 340 4.34 6.98 -7.03
CA ASN A 340 3.93 8.09 -6.20
C ASN A 340 2.90 7.59 -5.19
N LEU A 341 3.05 7.94 -3.92
CA LEU A 341 2.06 7.64 -2.89
C LEU A 341 0.83 8.51 -3.16
N PRO A 342 -0.31 7.93 -3.59
CA PRO A 342 -1.52 8.70 -3.81
C PRO A 342 -1.98 9.30 -2.49
N PHE A 343 -2.55 10.51 -2.55
CA PHE A 343 -3.10 11.12 -1.36
C PHE A 343 -4.27 10.30 -0.81
N ALA A 344 -4.08 9.68 0.35
CA ALA A 344 -5.08 8.86 1.00
C ALA A 344 -5.09 9.14 2.51
N LEU A 345 -6.10 9.88 2.96
CA LEU A 345 -6.23 10.29 4.36
C LEU A 345 -7.34 9.49 5.03
N ASP A 346 -6.95 8.56 5.90
CA ASP A 346 -7.89 7.83 6.76
C ASP A 346 -8.22 8.64 8.01
N GLY A 347 -9.39 9.29 7.99
CA GLY A 347 -9.88 10.10 9.11
C GLY A 347 -10.10 9.27 10.39
N GLN A 348 -10.37 7.97 10.29
CA GLN A 348 -10.56 7.11 11.45
C GLN A 348 -9.24 6.89 12.19
N VAL A 349 -8.15 6.69 11.45
CA VAL A 349 -6.82 6.53 12.04
C VAL A 349 -6.32 7.82 12.69
N LEU A 350 -6.54 8.97 12.06
CA LEU A 350 -6.20 10.26 12.66
C LEU A 350 -7.02 10.53 13.93
N ALA A 351 -8.32 10.20 13.92
CA ALA A 351 -9.15 10.28 15.11
C ALA A 351 -8.66 9.34 16.22
N LEU A 352 -8.28 8.10 15.87
CA LEU A 352 -7.71 7.15 16.82
C LEU A 352 -6.43 7.69 17.45
N LEU A 353 -5.49 8.20 16.64
CA LEU A 353 -4.26 8.83 17.15
C LEU A 353 -4.57 10.01 18.06
N PHE A 354 -5.53 10.87 17.68
CA PHE A 354 -5.96 12.00 18.49
C PHE A 354 -6.49 11.55 19.86
N PHE A 355 -7.46 10.63 19.88
CA PHE A 355 -8.13 10.18 21.11
C PHE A 355 -7.26 9.27 22.00
N VAL A 356 -6.28 8.58 21.43
CA VAL A 356 -5.31 7.78 22.21
C VAL A 356 -4.23 8.66 22.81
N THR A 357 -3.73 9.66 22.09
CA THR A 357 -2.55 10.41 22.52
C THR A 357 -2.91 11.61 23.40
N ILE A 358 -3.88 12.43 23.00
CA ILE A 358 -4.18 13.72 23.66
C ILE A 358 -4.88 13.53 25.01
N PRO A 359 -6.04 12.81 25.11
CA PRO A 359 -6.70 12.58 26.40
C PRO A 359 -5.81 11.89 27.43
N VAL A 360 -5.02 10.90 27.00
CA VAL A 360 -4.12 10.17 27.90
C VAL A 360 -3.00 11.07 28.41
N PHE A 361 -2.41 11.92 27.55
CA PHE A 361 -1.42 12.91 27.96
C PHE A 361 -1.98 13.95 28.94
N ILE A 362 -3.20 14.43 28.69
CA ILE A 362 -3.90 15.36 29.59
C ILE A 362 -4.15 14.69 30.95
N ALA A 363 -4.66 13.46 30.95
CA ALA A 363 -4.90 12.70 32.18
C ALA A 363 -3.61 12.49 32.99
N ALA A 364 -2.51 12.13 32.32
CA ALA A 364 -1.20 11.95 32.93
C ALA A 364 -0.66 13.24 33.58
N THR A 365 -1.03 14.41 33.05
CA THR A 365 -0.65 15.72 33.61
C THR A 365 -1.57 16.14 34.76
N ILE A 366 -2.88 15.86 34.64
CA ILE A 366 -3.89 16.31 35.61
C ILE A 366 -3.89 15.50 36.89
N ILE A 367 -3.75 14.17 36.81
CA ILE A 367 -3.87 13.29 37.99
C ILE A 367 -2.85 13.66 39.09
N PRO A 368 -1.55 13.85 38.81
CA PRO A 368 -0.58 14.29 39.81
C PRO A 368 -0.84 15.72 40.28
N SER A 369 -1.27 16.61 39.37
CA SER A 369 -1.62 17.99 39.69
C SER A 369 -2.78 18.09 40.66
N TRP A 370 -3.79 17.22 40.51
CA TRP A 370 -4.92 17.12 41.43
C TRP A 370 -4.48 16.65 42.81
N LYS A 371 -3.67 15.59 42.88
CA LYS A 371 -3.11 15.09 44.16
C LYS A 371 -2.31 16.17 44.89
N ALA A 372 -1.53 16.98 44.17
CA ALA A 372 -0.78 18.08 44.78
C ALA A 372 -1.70 19.25 45.19
N ALA A 373 -2.73 19.57 44.39
CA ALA A 373 -3.67 20.64 44.71
C ALA A 373 -4.54 20.34 45.94
N THR A 374 -4.76 19.06 46.27
CA THR A 374 -5.52 18.65 47.46
C THR A 374 -4.74 18.80 48.78
N LEU A 375 -3.41 18.74 48.75
CA LEU A 375 -2.56 18.87 49.94
C LEU A 375 -2.48 20.33 50.44
N GLU A 376 -2.32 20.57 51.74
CA GLU A 376 -2.21 21.94 52.26
C GLU A 376 -0.96 22.67 51.72
N ALA A 377 -1.02 24.00 51.62
CA ALA A 377 0.06 24.79 51.00
C ALA A 377 1.42 24.58 51.69
N GLU A 378 1.42 24.41 53.01
CA GLU A 378 2.63 24.12 53.78
C GLU A 378 3.17 22.71 53.48
N GLU A 379 2.29 21.71 53.39
CA GLU A 379 2.66 20.32 53.09
C GLU A 379 3.21 20.17 51.67
N VAL A 380 2.64 20.88 50.69
CA VAL A 380 3.11 20.86 49.30
C VAL A 380 4.51 21.45 49.18
N ILE A 381 4.82 22.53 49.91
CA ILE A 381 6.12 23.22 49.86
C ILE A 381 7.22 22.42 50.59
N ARG A 382 6.86 21.60 51.59
CA ARG A 382 7.79 20.77 52.37
C ARG A 382 8.07 19.39 51.75
N SER A 383 7.29 18.97 50.75
CA SER A 383 7.41 17.70 50.00
C SER A 383 8.09 17.84 48.65
#